data_AF-A0A2S7DBA5-F1
#
_entry.id   AF-A0A2S7DBA5-F1
#
_cell.length_a   1.000
_cell.length_b   1.000
_cell.length_c   1.000
_cell.angle_alpha   90.00
_cell.angle_beta   90.00
_cell.angle_gamma   90.00
#
_symmetry.space_group_name_H-M   'P 1'
#
loop_
_entity.id
_entity.type
_entity.pdbx_description
1 polymer ?
#
loop_
_entity_poly.entity_id
_entity_poly.type
_entity_poly.pdbx_seq_one_letter_code
_entity_poly.pdbx_strand_id
1 'polypeptide(L)'
;MSNPESPTCKETWMSNDERREPPSLYLTPAHGDVWREGDVLVCTPGANLPPRCVKCNAPADLPPRRYIFHWHHPVIYASLLLGVLPYLILAIALRKRSAHVLTLCSRHERRRVRYVAVALASVLALLVCGLSLDSDFRWVIGSAVMAAMLLVGRLGSRVLSPRSVGHWQARYLGACDAFLHALPPPPPDARRRD
;
A
#
# COMPACT_ATOMS: atom_id res chain seq x y z
N MET A 1 69.16 -16.30 -12.33
CA MET A 1 68.32 -15.15 -12.72
C MET A 1 66.87 -15.62 -12.80
N SER A 2 66.09 -15.36 -11.75
CA SER A 2 64.66 -15.66 -11.68
C SER A 2 63.92 -14.36 -11.34
N ASN A 3 62.99 -14.01 -12.21
CA ASN A 3 62.13 -12.84 -12.20
C ASN A 3 61.05 -12.97 -11.13
N PRO A 4 60.80 -11.99 -10.24
CA PRO A 4 59.60 -11.98 -9.41
C PRO A 4 58.45 -11.34 -10.20
N GLU A 5 57.50 -12.17 -10.63
CA GLU A 5 56.22 -11.73 -11.18
C GLU A 5 55.40 -11.01 -10.10
N SER A 6 55.12 -9.74 -10.36
CA SER A 6 54.24 -8.87 -9.57
C SER A 6 52.79 -9.39 -9.61
N PRO A 7 52.09 -9.53 -8.46
CA PRO A 7 50.67 -9.81 -8.47
C PRO A 7 49.90 -8.60 -9.03
N THR A 8 49.05 -8.92 -9.99
CA THR A 8 48.22 -8.06 -10.82
C THR A 8 47.25 -7.19 -10.00
N CYS A 9 47.37 -5.87 -10.14
CA CYS A 9 46.51 -4.84 -9.56
C CYS A 9 45.03 -4.85 -10.06
N LYS A 10 44.61 -5.90 -10.80
CA LYS A 10 43.28 -5.96 -11.42
C LYS A 10 42.26 -6.81 -10.65
N GLU A 11 42.66 -7.70 -9.75
CA GLU A 11 41.72 -8.65 -9.15
C GLU A 11 41.06 -8.15 -7.86
N THR A 12 41.61 -7.12 -7.20
CA THR A 12 41.10 -6.65 -5.91
C THR A 12 39.92 -5.67 -6.01
N TRP A 13 39.59 -5.17 -7.20
CA TRP A 13 38.59 -4.10 -7.36
C TRP A 13 37.19 -4.57 -7.79
N MET A 14 37.01 -5.85 -8.14
CA MET A 14 35.72 -6.37 -8.63
C MET A 14 34.90 -7.15 -7.59
N SER A 15 35.41 -7.38 -6.37
CA SER A 15 34.72 -8.21 -5.36
C SER A 15 33.89 -7.44 -4.33
N ASN A 16 33.81 -6.11 -4.43
CA ASN A 16 33.12 -5.29 -3.41
C ASN A 16 31.81 -4.66 -3.88
N ASP A 17 31.39 -4.91 -5.13
CA ASP A 17 30.16 -4.33 -5.68
C ASP A 17 28.91 -5.21 -5.49
N GLU A 18 29.08 -6.50 -5.16
CA GLU A 18 27.97 -7.42 -4.84
C GLU A 18 27.35 -7.19 -3.45
N ARG A 19 27.82 -6.18 -2.70
CA ARG A 19 27.22 -5.73 -1.43
C ARG A 19 26.51 -4.39 -1.52
N ARG A 20 26.20 -3.89 -2.72
CA ARG A 20 25.18 -2.83 -2.85
C ARG A 20 23.80 -3.45 -2.75
N GLU A 21 23.48 -3.92 -1.55
CA GLU A 21 22.11 -4.11 -1.12
C GLU A 21 21.37 -2.80 -1.45
N PRO A 22 20.35 -2.80 -2.33
CA PRO A 22 19.56 -1.60 -2.56
C PRO A 22 19.05 -1.15 -1.19
N PRO A 23 18.98 0.17 -0.89
CA PRO A 23 18.55 0.65 0.43
C PRO A 23 17.18 0.08 0.78
N SER A 24 17.19 -1.05 1.48
CA SER A 24 16.05 -1.83 1.93
C SER A 24 15.58 -1.16 3.21
N LEU A 25 15.16 0.10 3.08
CA LEU A 25 14.59 0.88 4.15
C LEU A 25 13.25 0.23 4.57
N TYR A 26 13.36 -0.72 5.50
CA TYR A 26 12.32 -1.24 6.39
C TYR A 26 11.52 -2.46 5.95
N LEU A 27 12.11 -3.51 5.40
CA LEU A 27 11.60 -4.87 5.66
C LEU A 27 12.70 -5.89 5.31
N THR A 28 13.31 -6.45 6.34
CA THR A 28 13.98 -7.75 6.23
C THR A 28 12.97 -8.73 5.62
N PRO A 29 13.35 -9.57 4.65
CA PRO A 29 12.52 -10.68 4.21
C PRO A 29 12.43 -11.70 5.37
N ALA A 30 11.65 -11.34 6.39
CA ALA A 30 11.17 -12.28 7.38
C ALA A 30 10.06 -13.08 6.71
N HIS A 31 10.07 -14.40 6.87
CA HIS A 31 8.96 -15.27 6.52
C HIS A 31 7.79 -14.92 7.45
N GLY A 32 7.11 -13.83 7.14
CA GLY A 32 5.98 -13.39 7.92
C GLY A 32 4.79 -14.33 7.68
N ASP A 33 4.11 -14.67 8.76
CA ASP A 33 2.87 -15.42 8.70
C ASP A 33 1.70 -14.56 8.22
N VAL A 34 0.79 -15.22 7.50
CA VAL A 34 -0.49 -14.67 7.07
C VAL A 34 -1.58 -15.64 7.49
N TRP A 35 -2.62 -15.15 8.15
CA TRP A 35 -3.75 -15.96 8.58
C TRP A 35 -5.06 -15.20 8.49
N ARG A 36 -6.14 -15.95 8.62
CA ARG A 36 -7.51 -15.41 8.71
C ARG A 36 -7.95 -15.31 10.15
N GLU A 37 -8.56 -14.19 10.50
CA GLU A 37 -9.29 -13.99 11.75
C GLU A 37 -10.71 -13.48 11.44
N GLY A 38 -11.68 -14.38 11.28
CA GLY A 38 -13.02 -14.01 10.80
C GLY A 38 -12.96 -13.37 9.41
N ASP A 39 -13.49 -12.16 9.25
CA ASP A 39 -13.43 -11.43 7.97
C ASP A 39 -12.18 -10.52 7.84
N VAL A 40 -11.24 -10.69 8.77
CA VAL A 40 -10.01 -9.92 8.85
C VAL A 40 -8.85 -10.77 8.33
N LEU A 41 -8.11 -10.20 7.39
CA LEU A 41 -6.82 -10.71 6.94
C LEU A 41 -5.74 -10.16 7.87
N VAL A 42 -4.99 -11.03 8.55
CA VAL A 42 -3.90 -10.64 9.43
C VAL A 42 -2.57 -11.05 8.80
N CYS A 43 -1.64 -10.09 8.71
CA CYS A 43 -0.31 -10.29 8.15
C CYS A 43 0.74 -9.76 9.11
N THR A 44 1.82 -10.51 9.34
CA THR A 44 3.00 -9.99 10.05
C THR A 44 3.95 -9.27 9.07
N PRO A 45 4.83 -8.38 9.54
CA PRO A 45 5.83 -7.73 8.70
C PRO A 45 6.64 -8.77 7.91
N GLY A 46 6.68 -8.60 6.59
CA GLY A 46 7.44 -9.48 5.68
C GLY A 46 6.60 -10.62 5.11
N ALA A 47 5.35 -10.79 5.57
CA ALA A 47 4.47 -11.83 5.06
C ALA A 47 4.20 -11.66 3.56
N ASN A 48 4.41 -12.74 2.82
CA ASN A 48 4.05 -12.86 1.41
C ASN A 48 2.67 -13.49 1.32
N LEU A 49 1.73 -12.79 0.69
CA LEU A 49 0.41 -13.36 0.45
C LEU A 49 0.51 -14.41 -0.66
N PRO A 50 -0.36 -15.44 -0.64
CA PRO A 50 -0.48 -16.39 -1.73
C PRO A 50 -0.61 -15.68 -3.10
N PRO A 51 -0.08 -16.27 -4.19
CA PRO A 51 -0.15 -15.70 -5.54
C PRO A 51 -1.56 -15.88 -6.14
N ARG A 52 -2.57 -15.33 -5.45
CA ARG A 52 -3.98 -15.31 -5.84
C ARG A 52 -4.55 -13.92 -5.58
N CYS A 53 -5.50 -13.53 -6.41
CA CYS A 53 -6.13 -12.23 -6.26
C CYS A 53 -6.89 -12.12 -4.93
N VAL A 54 -6.51 -11.15 -4.10
CA VAL A 54 -7.11 -10.92 -2.78
C VAL A 54 -8.62 -10.58 -2.85
N LYS A 55 -9.12 -10.11 -4.00
CA LYS A 55 -10.53 -9.72 -4.20
C LYS A 55 -11.43 -10.81 -4.78
N CYS A 56 -10.90 -11.73 -5.57
CA CYS A 56 -11.74 -12.76 -6.23
C CYS A 56 -11.14 -14.16 -6.19
N ASN A 57 -10.02 -14.35 -5.51
CA ASN A 57 -9.27 -15.59 -5.41
C ASN A 57 -8.85 -16.23 -6.75
N ALA A 58 -8.97 -15.49 -7.86
CA ALA A 58 -8.51 -15.92 -9.17
C ALA A 58 -6.98 -16.11 -9.16
N PRO A 59 -6.43 -17.03 -9.97
CA PRO A 59 -4.99 -17.19 -10.11
C PRO A 59 -4.34 -15.86 -10.49
N ALA A 60 -3.16 -15.60 -9.92
CA ALA A 60 -2.43 -14.38 -10.22
C ALA A 60 -1.81 -14.46 -11.62
N ASP A 61 -2.44 -13.79 -12.59
CA ASP A 61 -1.86 -13.60 -13.93
C ASP A 61 -0.73 -12.56 -13.94
N LEU A 62 -0.60 -11.77 -12.87
CA LEU A 62 0.33 -10.64 -12.77
C LEU A 62 1.38 -10.90 -11.67
N PRO A 63 2.60 -10.39 -11.86
CA PRO A 63 3.65 -10.52 -10.86
C PRO A 63 3.22 -9.87 -9.53
N PRO A 64 3.66 -10.43 -8.39
CA PRO A 64 3.41 -9.86 -7.07
C PRO A 64 3.90 -8.42 -7.01
N ARG A 65 3.04 -7.51 -6.56
CA ARG A 65 3.38 -6.10 -6.42
C ARG A 65 3.41 -5.71 -4.96
N ARG A 66 4.41 -4.92 -4.58
CA ARG A 66 4.51 -4.36 -3.23
C ARG A 66 3.50 -3.23 -3.07
N TYR A 67 2.63 -3.33 -2.07
CA TYR A 67 1.69 -2.28 -1.69
C TYR A 67 2.06 -1.71 -0.33
N ILE A 68 2.10 -0.37 -0.26
CA ILE A 68 2.33 0.36 0.97
C ILE A 68 0.97 0.87 1.46
N PHE A 69 0.56 0.37 2.63
CA PHE A 69 -0.65 0.83 3.30
C PHE A 69 -0.27 1.88 4.35
N HIS A 70 -0.95 3.02 4.29
CA HIS A 70 -0.83 4.10 5.27
C HIS A 70 -2.00 4.01 6.22
N TRP A 71 -1.71 3.88 7.51
CA TRP A 71 -2.73 3.91 8.55
C TRP A 71 -2.48 5.11 9.47
N HIS A 72 -3.53 5.87 9.73
CA HIS A 72 -3.50 7.01 10.63
C HIS A 72 -4.21 6.61 11.92
N HIS A 73 -3.58 6.88 13.05
CA HIS A 73 -4.19 6.62 14.34
C HIS A 73 -5.45 7.48 14.50
N PRO A 74 -6.60 6.93 14.94
CA PRO A 74 -7.85 7.69 15.05
C PRO A 74 -7.74 8.90 15.98
N VAL A 75 -6.85 8.85 16.98
CA VAL A 75 -6.54 9.99 17.89
C VAL A 75 -6.01 11.22 17.13
N ILE A 76 -5.43 11.06 15.94
CA ILE A 76 -5.00 12.20 15.11
C ILE A 76 -6.21 13.04 14.66
N TYR A 77 -7.40 12.45 14.51
CA TYR A 77 -8.59 13.23 14.20
C TYR A 77 -9.07 14.05 15.40
N ALA A 78 -8.79 13.62 16.63
CA ALA A 78 -9.11 14.39 17.82
C ALA A 78 -8.21 15.63 17.97
N SER A 79 -6.94 15.56 17.54
CA SER A 79 -6.05 16.73 17.57
C SER A 79 -6.45 17.83 16.59
N LEU A 80 -7.29 17.54 15.60
CA LEU A 80 -7.87 18.55 14.72
C LEU A 80 -8.72 19.58 15.50
N LEU A 81 -9.33 19.18 16.61
CA LEU A 81 -10.09 20.09 17.50
C LEU A 81 -9.19 21.09 18.22
N LEU A 82 -7.91 20.76 18.42
CA LEU A 82 -6.92 21.67 19.03
C LEU A 82 -6.21 22.57 18.00
N GLY A 83 -6.50 22.39 16.71
CA GLY A 83 -5.94 23.20 15.61
C GLY A 83 -5.03 22.42 14.66
N VAL A 84 -4.64 23.09 13.57
CA VAL A 84 -3.91 22.47 12.45
C VAL A 84 -2.47 22.10 12.83
N LEU A 85 -1.80 22.87 13.69
CA LEU A 85 -0.40 22.65 14.08
C LEU A 85 -0.19 21.34 14.87
N PRO A 86 -0.91 21.06 15.99
CA PRO A 86 -0.78 19.79 16.69
C PRO A 86 -1.23 18.61 15.83
N TYR A 87 -2.23 18.79 14.96
CA TYR A 87 -2.61 17.79 13.97
C TYR A 87 -1.43 17.42 13.05
N LEU A 88 -0.71 18.41 12.51
CA LEU A 88 0.39 18.16 11.57
C LEU A 88 1.54 17.40 12.24
N ILE A 89 1.90 17.79 13.47
CA ILE A 89 2.96 17.13 14.25
C ILE A 89 2.58 15.67 14.53
N LEU A 90 1.36 15.42 15.04
CA LEU A 90 0.89 14.06 15.29
C LEU A 90 0.74 13.24 14.00
N ALA A 91 0.29 13.87 12.90
CA ALA A 91 0.15 13.21 11.62
C ALA A 91 1.49 12.72 11.06
N ILE A 92 2.58 13.45 11.30
CA ILE A 92 3.94 13.02 10.91
C ILE A 92 4.48 11.97 11.89
N ALA A 93 4.37 12.22 13.20
CA ALA A 93 4.94 11.36 14.24
C ALA A 93 4.25 9.99 14.36
N LEU A 94 2.92 9.93 14.23
CA LEU A 94 2.11 8.72 14.38
C LEU A 94 1.86 8.01 13.04
N ARG A 95 2.52 8.43 11.96
CA ARG A 95 2.34 7.83 10.63
C ARG A 95 2.93 6.43 10.59
N LYS A 96 2.09 5.42 10.83
CA LYS A 96 2.47 4.02 10.65
C LYS A 96 2.31 3.60 9.19
N ARG A 97 3.32 2.89 8.68
CA ARG A 97 3.35 2.34 7.31
C ARG A 97 3.57 0.85 7.41
N SER A 98 2.76 0.08 6.70
CA SER A 98 2.94 -1.36 6.53
C SER A 98 3.05 -1.66 5.04
N ALA A 99 4.10 -2.34 4.62
CA ALA A 99 4.27 -2.75 3.23
C ALA A 99 4.21 -4.27 3.13
N HIS A 100 3.31 -4.77 2.28
CA HIS A 100 3.17 -6.20 2.01
C HIS A 100 3.16 -6.45 0.51
N VAL A 101 3.52 -7.66 0.12
CA VAL A 101 3.48 -8.11 -1.27
C VAL A 101 2.13 -8.78 -1.52
N LEU A 102 1.36 -8.25 -2.47
CA LEU A 102 0.05 -8.77 -2.83
C LEU A 102 -0.06 -8.95 -4.34
N THR A 103 -0.86 -9.93 -4.75
CA THR A 103 -1.20 -10.15 -6.16
C THR A 103 -2.65 -9.76 -6.41
N LEU A 104 -2.90 -9.20 -7.60
CA LEU A 104 -4.24 -8.88 -8.10
C LEU A 104 -4.38 -9.47 -9.50
N CYS A 105 -5.59 -9.89 -9.86
CA CYS A 105 -5.88 -10.29 -11.24
C CYS A 105 -5.99 -9.07 -12.15
N SER A 106 -5.80 -9.29 -13.45
CA SER A 106 -5.84 -8.25 -14.49
C SER A 106 -7.16 -7.49 -14.52
N ARG A 107 -8.28 -8.14 -14.22
CA ARG A 107 -9.60 -7.50 -14.10
C ARG A 107 -9.64 -6.44 -13.00
N HIS A 108 -9.12 -6.77 -11.82
CA HIS A 108 -9.12 -5.84 -10.69
C HIS A 108 -8.09 -4.73 -10.86
N GLU A 109 -6.93 -5.02 -11.45
CA GLU A 109 -5.94 -3.98 -11.77
C GLU A 109 -6.48 -3.01 -12.83
N ARG A 110 -7.12 -3.50 -13.90
CA ARG A 110 -7.79 -2.64 -14.90
C ARG A 110 -8.90 -1.79 -14.29
N ARG A 111 -9.70 -2.35 -13.38
CA ARG A 111 -10.74 -1.60 -12.67
C ARG A 111 -10.13 -0.47 -11.84
N ARG A 112 -9.01 -0.72 -11.16
CA ARG A 112 -8.27 0.29 -10.41
C ARG A 112 -7.72 1.39 -11.33
N VAL A 113 -7.08 1.02 -12.44
CA VAL A 113 -6.54 1.99 -13.43
C VAL A 113 -7.68 2.85 -14.00
N ARG A 114 -8.85 2.27 -14.28
CA ARG A 114 -10.04 3.03 -14.72
C ARG A 114 -10.48 4.04 -13.66
N TYR A 115 -10.55 3.67 -12.38
CA TYR A 115 -10.91 4.61 -11.32
C TYR A 115 -9.88 5.72 -11.14
N VAL A 116 -8.59 5.42 -11.31
CA VAL A 116 -7.53 6.45 -11.32
C VAL A 116 -7.68 7.37 -12.52
N ALA A 117 -7.95 6.84 -13.71
CA ALA A 117 -8.20 7.63 -14.91
C ALA A 117 -9.43 8.53 -14.77
N VAL A 118 -10.52 8.03 -14.19
CA VAL A 118 -11.72 8.83 -13.87
C VAL A 118 -11.38 9.96 -12.89
N ALA A 119 -10.60 9.67 -11.85
CA ALA A 119 -10.15 10.70 -10.93
C ALA A 119 -9.27 11.76 -11.63
N LEU A 120 -8.37 11.36 -12.52
CA LEU A 120 -7.57 12.29 -13.32
C LEU A 120 -8.43 13.12 -14.29
N ALA A 121 -9.39 12.49 -14.97
CA ALA A 121 -10.31 13.15 -15.88
C ALA A 121 -11.20 14.18 -15.16
N SER A 122 -11.44 14.01 -13.86
CA SER A 122 -12.21 14.99 -13.07
C SER A 122 -11.56 16.38 -13.02
N VAL A 123 -10.23 16.47 -13.19
CA VAL A 123 -9.52 17.76 -13.29
C VAL A 123 -9.88 18.49 -14.58
N LEU A 124 -10.02 17.74 -15.69
CA LEU A 124 -10.48 18.30 -16.97
C LEU A 124 -11.95 18.73 -16.86
N ALA A 125 -12.79 17.94 -16.17
CA ALA A 125 -14.17 18.33 -15.92
C ALA A 125 -14.28 19.63 -15.11
N LEU A 126 -13.44 19.83 -14.09
CA LEU A 126 -13.36 21.10 -13.36
C LEU A 126 -12.97 22.26 -14.29
N LEU A 127 -11.97 22.06 -15.14
CA LEU A 127 -11.47 23.08 -16.08
C LEU A 127 -12.55 23.48 -17.10
N VAL A 128 -13.23 22.50 -17.69
CA VAL A 128 -14.29 22.73 -18.68
C VAL A 128 -15.50 23.38 -18.03
N CYS A 129 -16.00 22.86 -16.91
CA CYS A 129 -17.10 23.49 -16.18
C CYS A 129 -16.73 24.92 -15.73
N GLY A 130 -15.50 25.10 -15.24
CA GLY A 130 -14.90 26.36 -14.77
C GLY A 130 -14.66 27.43 -15.84
N LEU A 131 -14.63 27.06 -17.12
CA LEU A 131 -14.47 27.99 -18.24
C LEU A 131 -15.73 28.17 -19.09
N SER A 132 -16.65 27.19 -19.11
CA SER A 132 -17.78 27.17 -20.06
C SER A 132 -19.14 27.55 -19.48
N LEU A 133 -19.34 27.54 -18.16
CA LEU A 133 -20.65 27.87 -17.56
C LEU A 133 -20.82 29.37 -17.24
N ASP A 134 -21.74 30.07 -17.91
CA ASP A 134 -22.09 31.46 -17.57
C ASP A 134 -23.03 31.53 -16.36
N SER A 135 -22.57 30.99 -15.23
CA SER A 135 -23.28 31.05 -13.94
C SER A 135 -22.31 31.47 -12.84
N ASP A 136 -22.80 32.24 -11.88
CA ASP A 136 -22.01 32.68 -10.72
C ASP A 136 -21.51 31.49 -9.88
N PHE A 137 -22.22 30.36 -9.93
CA PHE A 137 -21.89 29.13 -9.19
C PHE A 137 -20.97 28.16 -9.94
N ARG A 138 -20.45 28.54 -11.11
CA ARG A 138 -19.58 27.71 -11.96
C ARG A 138 -18.46 26.99 -11.20
N TRP A 139 -17.72 27.72 -10.37
CA TRP A 139 -16.61 27.16 -9.58
C TRP A 139 -17.08 26.23 -8.45
N VAL A 140 -18.25 26.49 -7.88
CA VAL A 140 -18.87 25.63 -6.86
C VAL A 140 -19.31 24.30 -7.47
N ILE A 141 -19.97 24.35 -8.63
CA ILE A 141 -20.42 23.15 -9.35
C ILE A 141 -19.21 22.32 -9.81
N GLY A 142 -18.21 22.95 -10.41
CA GLY A 142 -16.99 22.28 -10.84
C GLY A 142 -16.23 21.63 -9.67
N SER A 143 -16.08 22.33 -8.54
CA SER A 143 -15.39 21.79 -7.36
C SER A 143 -16.16 20.65 -6.70
N ALA A 144 -17.50 20.71 -6.66
CA ALA A 144 -18.35 19.64 -6.17
C ALA A 144 -18.23 18.38 -7.04
N VAL A 145 -18.30 18.51 -8.37
CA VAL A 145 -18.14 17.39 -9.31
C VAL A 145 -16.74 16.77 -9.19
N MET A 146 -15.70 17.60 -9.12
CA MET A 146 -14.33 17.15 -8.91
C MET A 146 -14.21 16.37 -7.59
N ALA A 147 -14.71 16.92 -6.48
CA ALA A 147 -14.66 16.29 -5.17
C ALA A 147 -15.37 14.93 -5.17
N ALA A 148 -16.55 14.84 -5.78
CA ALA A 148 -17.30 13.59 -5.90
C ALA A 148 -16.54 12.54 -6.73
N MET A 149 -15.99 12.92 -7.88
CA MET A 149 -15.21 12.02 -8.75
C MET A 149 -13.91 11.55 -8.08
N LEU A 150 -13.21 12.45 -7.38
CA LEU A 150 -12.02 12.11 -6.58
C LEU A 150 -12.37 11.15 -5.45
N LEU A 151 -13.51 11.35 -4.79
CA LEU A 151 -13.97 10.47 -3.72
C LEU A 151 -14.27 9.07 -4.27
N VAL A 152 -14.99 8.98 -5.39
CA VAL A 152 -15.27 7.70 -6.09
C VAL A 152 -13.98 7.03 -6.53
N GLY A 153 -13.03 7.77 -7.12
CA GLY A 153 -11.72 7.24 -7.51
C GLY A 153 -10.90 6.77 -6.31
N ARG A 154 -10.89 7.53 -5.21
CA ARG A 154 -10.25 7.16 -3.93
C ARG A 154 -10.86 5.92 -3.32
N LEU A 155 -12.18 5.78 -3.30
CA LEU A 155 -12.86 4.61 -2.75
C LEU A 155 -12.66 3.37 -3.65
N GLY A 156 -12.80 3.53 -4.98
CA GLY A 156 -12.67 2.45 -5.95
C GLY A 156 -11.24 1.94 -6.15
N SER A 157 -10.22 2.76 -5.84
CA SER A 157 -8.81 2.36 -5.90
C SER A 157 -8.30 1.65 -4.64
N ARG A 158 -9.09 1.60 -3.55
CA ARG A 158 -8.72 0.91 -2.31
C ARG A 158 -8.77 -0.61 -2.51
N VAL A 159 -7.60 -1.23 -2.52
CA VAL A 159 -7.45 -2.69 -2.62
C VAL A 159 -7.85 -3.35 -1.31
N LEU A 160 -7.31 -2.88 -0.19
CA LEU A 160 -7.64 -3.34 1.16
C LEU A 160 -7.82 -2.13 2.07
N SER A 161 -8.73 -2.24 3.04
CA SER A 161 -8.89 -1.22 4.07
C SER A 161 -8.06 -1.62 5.29
N PRO A 162 -6.98 -0.89 5.65
CA PRO A 162 -6.24 -1.18 6.86
C PRO A 162 -7.13 -0.87 8.08
N ARG A 163 -7.45 -1.87 8.90
CA ARG A 163 -8.24 -1.71 10.13
C ARG A 163 -7.35 -1.28 11.28
N SER A 164 -6.23 -1.97 11.46
CA SER A 164 -5.22 -1.62 12.45
C SER A 164 -3.84 -2.05 11.94
N VAL A 165 -2.83 -1.22 12.20
CA VAL A 165 -1.44 -1.54 11.90
C VAL A 165 -0.64 -1.41 13.19
N GLY A 166 -0.37 -2.56 13.82
CA GLY A 166 0.52 -2.67 14.97
C GLY A 166 1.99 -2.71 14.54
N HIS A 167 2.89 -2.88 15.53
CA HIS A 167 4.32 -3.10 15.25
C HIS A 167 4.61 -4.52 14.73
N TRP A 168 3.80 -5.50 15.12
CA TRP A 168 4.02 -6.94 14.88
C TRP A 168 3.00 -7.57 13.93
N GLN A 169 1.82 -6.96 13.79
CA GLN A 169 0.74 -7.47 12.95
C GLN A 169 -0.05 -6.32 12.32
N ALA A 170 -0.41 -6.48 11.06
CA ALA A 170 -1.29 -5.60 10.32
C ALA A 170 -2.59 -6.33 9.98
N ARG A 171 -3.72 -5.70 10.30
CA ARG A 171 -5.07 -6.24 10.09
C ARG A 171 -5.74 -5.49 8.95
N TYR A 172 -6.18 -6.23 7.95
CA TYR A 172 -6.81 -5.73 6.73
C TYR A 172 -8.23 -6.25 6.57
N LEU A 173 -9.10 -5.39 6.05
CA LEU A 173 -10.46 -5.72 5.66
C LEU A 173 -10.63 -5.66 4.14
N GLY A 174 -11.60 -6.42 3.63
CA GLY A 174 -12.02 -6.38 2.23
C GLY A 174 -11.31 -7.37 1.31
N ALA A 175 -10.68 -8.41 1.86
CA ALA A 175 -10.36 -9.62 1.13
C ALA A 175 -11.63 -10.44 0.89
N CYS A 176 -11.71 -11.22 -0.19
CA CYS A 176 -12.88 -12.08 -0.41
C CYS A 176 -12.84 -13.34 0.47
N ASP A 177 -14.02 -13.87 0.80
CA ASP A 177 -14.15 -15.05 1.66
C ASP A 177 -13.40 -16.26 1.10
N ALA A 178 -13.45 -16.48 -0.22
CA ALA A 178 -12.73 -17.56 -0.87
C ALA A 178 -11.21 -17.46 -0.70
N PHE A 179 -10.65 -16.24 -0.70
CA PHE A 179 -9.24 -16.02 -0.42
C PHE A 179 -8.94 -16.23 1.06
N LEU A 180 -9.80 -15.72 1.95
CA LEU A 180 -9.66 -15.90 3.39
C LEU A 180 -9.71 -17.38 3.81
N HIS A 181 -10.58 -18.19 3.20
CA HIS A 181 -10.66 -19.63 3.44
C HIS A 181 -9.42 -20.41 2.97
N ALA A 182 -8.65 -19.86 2.03
CA ALA A 182 -7.41 -20.48 1.58
C ALA A 182 -6.22 -20.23 2.52
N LEU A 183 -6.41 -19.38 3.54
CA LEU A 183 -5.35 -19.05 4.50
C LEU A 183 -5.33 -20.05 5.66
N PRO A 184 -4.14 -20.28 6.25
CA PRO A 184 -4.01 -21.15 7.41
C PRO A 184 -4.75 -20.55 8.62
N PRO A 185 -5.11 -21.41 9.59
CA PRO A 185 -5.63 -20.95 10.88
C PRO A 185 -4.59 -20.10 11.62
N PRO A 186 -5.03 -19.24 12.56
CA PRO A 186 -4.12 -18.40 13.35
C PRO A 186 -3.09 -19.25 14.10
N PRO A 187 -1.80 -18.83 14.12
CA PRO A 187 -0.79 -19.56 14.85
C PRO A 187 -1.08 -19.50 16.37
N PRO A 188 -0.64 -20.51 17.16
CA PRO A 188 -1.01 -20.63 18.57
C PRO A 188 -0.62 -19.41 19.42
N ASP A 189 0.43 -18.70 19.03
CA ASP A 189 0.97 -17.53 19.71
C ASP A 189 0.31 -16.20 19.29
N ALA A 190 -0.48 -16.18 18.21
CA ALA A 190 -1.22 -14.99 17.78
C ALA A 190 -2.28 -14.57 18.80
N ARG A 191 -2.93 -15.53 19.48
CA ARG A 191 -4.00 -15.26 20.47
C ARG A 191 -3.51 -14.63 21.78
N ARG A 192 -2.21 -14.66 22.06
CA ARG A 192 -1.64 -14.24 23.35
C ARG A 192 -1.04 -12.82 23.32
N ARG A 193 -1.10 -12.13 22.17
CA ARG A 193 -0.36 -10.89 21.89
C ARG A 193 -1.27 -9.68 21.61
N ASP A 194 -2.55 -9.82 21.87
CA ASP A 194 -3.56 -8.76 21.83
C ASP A 194 -3.74 -8.13 23.22
#